data_AF-A0A0F9C4H8-F1
#
_entry.id   AF-A0A0F9C4H8-F1
#
_cell.length_a   1.000
_cell.length_b   1.000
_cell.length_c   1.000
_cell.angle_alpha   90.00
_cell.angle_beta   90.00
_cell.angle_gamma   90.00
#
_symmetry.space_group_name_H-M   'P 1'
#
loop_
_entity.id
_entity.type
_entity.pdbx_description
1 polymer ?
#
loop_
_entity_poly.entity_id
_entity_poly.type
_entity_poly.pdbx_seq_one_letter_code
_entity_poly.pdbx_strand_id
1 'polypeptide(L)'
;MRIAYGIHGYGRGHATRALAVLPELSARHELLILAGGDAFNALHEHYPVVRIPTFRYHLGKGGKISACRTLIRTAPKVMDL
;
A
#
# COMPACT_ATOMS: atom_id res chain seq x y z
N MET A 1 -22.25 -7.80 0.01
CA MET A 1 -21.27 -8.16 1.06
C MET A 1 -20.32 -6.99 1.26
N ARG A 2 -19.78 -6.81 2.47
CA ARG A 2 -18.77 -5.79 2.79
C ARG A 2 -17.38 -6.41 2.81
N ILE A 3 -16.41 -5.80 2.12
CA ILE A 3 -15.04 -6.31 2.00
C ILE A 3 -14.04 -5.21 2.37
N ALA A 4 -13.15 -5.51 3.31
CA ALA A 4 -11.94 -4.72 3.51
C ALA A 4 -10.85 -5.23 2.56
N TYR A 5 -10.35 -4.36 1.69
CA TYR A 5 -9.37 -4.70 0.66
C TYR A 5 -8.07 -3.91 0.86
N GLY A 6 -7.08 -4.57 1.47
CA GLY A 6 -5.77 -3.98 1.78
C GLY A 6 -4.76 -4.16 0.66
N ILE A 7 -4.10 -3.07 0.26
CA ILE A 7 -3.14 -3.03 -0.85
C ILE A 7 -1.82 -2.46 -0.36
N HIS A 8 -0.79 -3.30 -0.39
CA HIS A 8 0.54 -2.89 0.05
C HIS A 8 1.18 -1.91 -0.94
N GLY A 9 1.69 -0.79 -0.40
CA GLY A 9 2.19 0.34 -1.16
C GLY A 9 3.64 0.27 -1.66
N TYR A 10 4.27 -0.90 -1.56
CA TYR A 10 5.66 -1.06 -1.97
C TYR A 10 5.75 -1.41 -3.47
N GLY A 11 6.09 -0.41 -4.28
CA GLY A 11 6.15 -0.54 -5.74
C GLY A 11 4.78 -0.55 -6.41
N ARG A 12 4.76 -0.64 -7.75
CA ARG A 12 3.53 -0.53 -8.55
C ARG A 12 2.80 -1.85 -8.80
N GLY A 13 3.46 -3.00 -8.62
CA GLY A 13 2.87 -4.30 -8.97
C GLY A 13 1.61 -4.66 -8.19
N HIS A 14 1.52 -4.28 -6.90
CA HIS A 14 0.30 -4.46 -6.11
C HIS A 14 -0.83 -3.54 -6.59
N ALA A 15 -0.51 -2.29 -6.91
CA ALA A 15 -1.47 -1.32 -7.43
C ALA A 15 -2.06 -1.76 -8.78
N THR A 16 -1.21 -2.22 -9.72
CA THR A 16 -1.66 -2.68 -11.05
C THR A 16 -2.63 -3.85 -10.94
N ARG A 17 -2.34 -4.84 -10.07
CA ARG A 17 -3.25 -5.97 -9.85
C ARG A 17 -4.57 -5.55 -9.22
N ALA A 18 -4.51 -4.62 -8.25
CA ALA A 18 -5.72 -4.08 -7.64
C ALA A 18 -6.60 -3.36 -8.67
N LEU A 19 -6.01 -2.51 -9.53
CA LEU A 19 -6.72 -1.82 -10.61
C LEU A 19 -7.43 -2.77 -11.57
N ALA A 20 -6.89 -3.96 -11.80
CA ALA A 20 -7.52 -4.95 -12.67
C ALA A 20 -8.77 -5.60 -12.05
N VAL A 21 -8.82 -5.74 -10.72
CA VAL A 21 -9.91 -6.47 -10.03
C VAL A 21 -10.95 -5.55 -9.40
N LEU A 22 -10.57 -4.33 -9.02
CA LEU A 22 -11.45 -3.39 -8.32
C LEU A 22 -12.74 -3.02 -9.08
N PRO A 23 -12.76 -2.86 -10.42
CA PRO A 23 -14.00 -2.58 -11.15
C PRO A 23 -15.07 -3.66 -10.91
N GLU A 24 -14.73 -4.93 -11.13
CA GLU A 24 -15.66 -6.05 -10.94
C GLU A 24 -16.02 -6.25 -9.47
N LEU A 25 -15.07 -6.04 -8.56
CA LEU A 25 -15.30 -6.23 -7.13
C LEU A 25 -16.23 -5.14 -6.56
N SER A 26 -16.04 -3.89 -6.96
CA SER A 26 -16.86 -2.74 -6.54
C SER A 26 -18.26 -2.77 -7.13
N ALA A 27 -18.44 -3.38 -8.32
CA ALA A 27 -19.76 -3.55 -8.93
C ALA A 27 -20.67 -4.49 -8.15
N ARG A 28 -20.11 -5.40 -7.35
CA ARG A 28 -20.86 -6.46 -6.65
C ARG A 28 -20.87 -6.29 -5.13
N HIS A 29 -19.90 -5.54 -4.59
CA HIS A 29 -19.62 -5.49 -3.16
C HIS A 29 -19.32 -4.07 -2.69
N GLU A 30 -19.62 -3.79 -1.42
CA GLU A 30 -19.24 -2.55 -0.76
C GLU A 30 -17.80 -2.70 -0.26
N LEU A 31 -16.91 -1.82 -0.72
CA LEU A 31 -15.46 -1.94 -0.47
C LEU A 31 -14.96 -0.85 0.47
N LEU A 32 -14.18 -1.27 1.47
CA LEU A 32 -13.25 -0.40 2.20
C LEU A 32 -11.85 -0.65 1.66
N ILE A 33 -11.34 0.28 0.85
CA ILE A 33 -10.02 0.14 0.23
C ILE A 33 -8.98 0.80 1.14
N LEU A 34 -8.00 0.02 1.59
CA LEU A 34 -6.91 0.48 2.43
C LEU A 34 -5.63 0.40 1.61
N ALA A 35 -4.95 1.51 1.34
CA ALA A 35 -3.71 1.48 0.57
C ALA A 35 -2.69 2.48 1.11
N GLY A 36 -1.42 2.12 0.99
CA GLY A 36 -0.31 3.01 1.32
C GLY A 36 0.59 3.29 0.12
N GLY A 37 1.57 4.16 0.30
CA GLY A 37 2.69 4.35 -0.63
C GLY A 37 2.26 4.52 -2.09
N ASP A 38 2.89 3.76 -2.97
CA ASP A 38 2.67 3.82 -4.43
C ASP A 38 1.26 3.34 -4.82
N ALA A 39 0.65 2.47 -4.01
CA ALA A 39 -0.71 1.98 -4.24
C ALA A 39 -1.76 3.06 -3.97
N PHE A 40 -1.63 3.80 -2.87
CA PHE A 40 -2.50 4.96 -2.60
C PHE A 40 -2.44 5.96 -3.76
N ASN A 41 -1.22 6.33 -4.17
CA ASN A 41 -1.02 7.29 -5.25
C ASN A 41 -1.70 6.84 -6.56
N ALA A 42 -1.67 5.55 -6.87
CA ALA A 42 -2.28 5.01 -8.09
C ALA A 42 -3.81 4.87 -8.03
N LEU A 43 -4.40 4.77 -6.83
CA LEU A 43 -5.82 4.40 -6.67
C LEU A 43 -6.70 5.55 -6.21
N HIS A 44 -6.16 6.51 -5.46
CA HIS A 44 -6.95 7.56 -4.80
C HIS A 44 -7.68 8.51 -5.78
N GLU A 45 -7.23 8.60 -7.03
CA GLU A 45 -7.89 9.40 -8.07
C GLU A 45 -9.17 8.75 -8.60
N HIS A 46 -9.27 7.43 -8.50
CA HIS A 46 -10.38 6.65 -9.09
C HIS A 46 -11.29 6.01 -8.05
N TYR A 47 -10.80 5.83 -6.81
CA TYR A 47 -11.51 5.11 -5.76
C TYR A 47 -11.43 5.84 -4.42
N PRO A 48 -12.44 5.69 -3.54
CA PRO A 48 -12.34 6.13 -2.15
C PRO A 48 -11.36 5.22 -1.39
N VAL A 49 -10.15 5.71 -1.14
CA VAL A 49 -9.07 4.95 -0.50
C VAL A 49 -8.70 5.58 0.84
N VAL A 50 -8.69 4.77 1.89
CA VAL A 50 -8.11 5.16 3.18
C VAL A 50 -6.61 4.93 3.14
N ARG A 51 -5.86 5.99 3.37
CA ARG A 51 -4.39 5.93 3.40
C ARG A 51 -3.91 5.21 4.66
N ILE A 52 -3.08 4.18 4.49
CA ILE A 52 -2.41 3.49 5.60
C ILE A 52 -0.88 3.64 5.50
N PRO A 53 -0.14 3.53 6.63
CA PRO A 53 1.31 3.49 6.61
C PRO A 53 1.85 2.37 5.72
N THR A 54 3.01 2.58 5.11
CA THR A 54 3.67 1.57 4.27
C THR A 54 5.03 1.24 4.83
N PHE A 55 5.21 -0.02 5.19
CA PHE A 55 6.51 -0.58 5.51
C PHE A 55 7.39 -0.60 4.24
N ARG A 56 8.57 0.01 4.30
CA ARG A 56 9.50 0.07 3.16
C ARG A 56 10.90 -0.29 3.62
N TYR A 57 11.53 -1.26 2.94
CA TYR A 57 12.95 -1.48 3.12
C TYR A 57 13.77 -0.44 2.35
N HIS A 58 14.89 -0.04 2.93
CA HIS A 58 15.80 0.91 2.32
C HIS A 58 17.09 0.22 1.91
N LEU A 59 17.48 0.42 0.65
CA LEU A 59 18.74 -0.08 0.13
C LEU A 59 19.90 0.82 0.57
N GLY A 60 21.00 0.18 0.99
CA GLY A 60 22.29 0.80 1.28
C GLY A 60 23.18 0.88 0.04
N LYS A 61 24.46 1.20 0.26
CA LYS A 61 25.47 1.18 -0.82
C LYS A 61 25.58 -0.25 -1.37
N GLY A 62 25.59 -0.40 -2.70
CA GLY A 62 25.69 -1.69 -3.38
C GLY A 62 24.38 -2.50 -3.44
N GLY A 63 23.22 -1.86 -3.28
CA GLY A 63 21.92 -2.51 -3.49
C GLY A 63 21.49 -3.50 -2.40
N LYS A 64 22.27 -3.65 -1.33
CA LYS A 64 21.91 -4.48 -0.18
C LYS A 64 20.90 -3.78 0.72
N ILE A 65 20.02 -4.52 1.38
CA ILE A 65 19.11 -3.95 2.38
C ILE A 65 19.92 -3.39 3.55
N SER A 66 19.63 -2.15 3.94
CA SER A 66 20.21 -1.53 5.13
C SER A 66 19.22 -1.64 6.27
N ALA A 67 19.46 -2.57 7.20
CA ALA A 67 18.61 -2.80 8.37
C ALA A 67 18.45 -1.53 9.22
N CYS A 68 19.55 -0.86 9.55
CA CYS A 68 19.53 0.38 10.34
C CYS A 68 18.71 1.49 9.67
N ARG A 69 18.90 1.75 8.36
CA ARG A 69 18.08 2.74 7.64
C ARG A 69 16.61 2.34 7.52
N THR A 70 16.35 1.05 7.36
CA THR A 70 14.99 0.50 7.30
C THR A 70 14.26 0.72 8.63
N LEU A 71 14.91 0.40 9.74
CA LEU A 71 14.37 0.60 11.09
C LEU A 71 14.14 2.07 11.39
N ILE A 72 15.15 2.93 11.22
CA ILE A 72 15.04 4.37 11.53
C ILE A 72 13.91 5.04 10.74
N ARG A 73 13.73 4.69 9.46
CA ARG A 73 12.75 5.35 8.59
C ARG A 73 11.35 4.75 8.66
N THR A 74 11.24 3.52 9.12
CA THR A 74 9.95 2.81 9.18
C THR A 74 9.36 2.79 10.57
N ALA A 75 10.17 2.64 11.62
CA ALA A 75 9.69 2.57 13.00
C ALA A 75 8.77 3.73 13.40
N PRO A 76 9.07 5.01 13.10
CA PRO A 76 8.17 6.11 13.47
C PRO A 76 6.80 6.07 12.78
N LYS A 77 6.67 5.33 11.67
CA LYS A 77 5.44 5.24 10.87
C LYS A 77 4.56 4.05 11.26
N VAL A 78 5.07 3.16 12.12
CA VAL A 78 4.39 1.92 12.52
C VAL A 78 4.45 1.73 14.04
N MET A 79 4.88 2.74 14.80
CA MET A 79 5.05 2.65 16.25
C MET A 79 3.72 2.70 17.00
N ASP A 80 2.67 3.22 16.37
CA ASP A 80 1.31 3.34 16.87
C ASP A 80 0.37 2.22 16.36
N LEU A 81 0.95 1.21 15.70
CA LEU A 81 0.29 0.05 15.09
C LEU A 81 0.42 -1.16 16.02
#